data_AF-A0A538RK88-F1
#
_entry.id   AF-A0A538RK88-F1
#
_cell.length_a   1.000
_cell.length_b   1.000
_cell.length_c   1.000
_cell.angle_alpha   90.00
_cell.angle_beta   90.00
_cell.angle_gamma   90.00
#
_symmetry.space_group_name_H-M   'P 1'
#
loop_
_entity.id
_entity.type
_entity.pdbx_description
1 polymer ?
#
loop_
_entity_poly.entity_id
_entity_poly.type
_entity_poly.pdbx_seq_one_letter_code
_entity_poly.pdbx_strand_id
1 'polypeptide(L)'
;MPEHAEKIQIVLSESNFACLEGATAKGSPVRNAVDMASKHGRQTGHANMANKIVITCSQAQAEELLRLAQVSCRSAMQTITIALLEAREGKGKA
;
A
#
# COMPACT_ATOMS: atom_id res chain seq x y z
N MET A 1 0.96 3.70 27.01
CA MET A 1 0.42 4.67 26.03
C MET A 1 0.45 3.98 24.68
N PRO A 2 -0.67 3.73 23.99
CA PRO A 2 -0.59 3.12 22.67
C PRO A 2 0.03 4.16 21.74
N GLU A 3 1.27 3.92 21.33
CA GLU A 3 1.90 4.68 20.26
C GLU A 3 0.92 4.64 19.08
N HIS A 4 0.47 5.81 18.64
CA HIS A 4 -0.16 5.94 17.33
C HIS A 4 0.93 5.60 16.32
N ALA A 5 1.15 4.31 16.07
CA ALA A 5 2.07 3.85 15.05
C ALA A 5 1.58 4.48 13.75
N GLU A 6 2.35 5.44 13.23
CA GLU A 6 1.98 6.20 12.05
C GLU A 6 1.71 5.24 10.91
N LYS A 7 0.45 5.19 10.48
CA LYS A 7 0.00 4.31 9.41
C LYS A 7 0.15 5.04 8.09
N ILE A 8 0.79 4.39 7.13
CA ILE A 8 0.88 4.85 5.75
C ILE A 8 -0.31 4.28 4.98
N GLN A 9 -0.95 5.14 4.19
CA GLN A 9 -1.99 4.74 3.24
C GLN A 9 -1.40 4.75 1.84
N ILE A 10 -1.47 3.61 1.16
CA ILE A 10 -1.00 3.45 -0.22
C ILE A 10 -2.24 3.21 -1.08
N VAL A 11 -2.52 4.12 -2.00
CA VAL A 11 -3.70 4.06 -2.87
C VAL A 11 -3.30 3.53 -4.24
N LEU A 12 -3.79 2.34 -4.60
CA LEU A 12 -3.44 1.65 -5.84
C LEU A 12 -4.65 1.52 -6.77
N SER A 13 -4.41 1.36 -8.07
CA SER A 13 -5.42 0.80 -8.98
C SER A 13 -5.66 -0.68 -8.65
N GLU A 14 -6.82 -1.22 -9.05
CA GLU A 14 -7.10 -2.65 -8.90
C GLU A 14 -6.03 -3.54 -9.57
N SER A 15 -5.53 -3.14 -10.75
CA SER A 15 -4.49 -3.88 -11.48
C SER A 15 -3.15 -3.91 -10.72
N ASN A 16 -2.74 -2.78 -10.14
CA ASN A 16 -1.51 -2.70 -9.35
C ASN A 16 -1.65 -3.49 -8.04
N PHE A 17 -2.83 -3.44 -7.42
CA PHE A 17 -3.12 -4.23 -6.23
C PHE A 17 -3.11 -5.73 -6.52
N ALA A 18 -3.77 -6.19 -7.57
CA ALA A 18 -3.80 -7.61 -7.95
C ALA A 18 -2.39 -8.17 -8.23
N CYS A 19 -1.52 -7.37 -8.86
CA CYS A 19 -0.12 -7.74 -9.04
C CYS A 19 0.59 -7.95 -7.70
N LEU A 20 0.46 -7.00 -6.76
CA LEU A 20 1.06 -7.10 -5.43
C LEU A 20 0.50 -8.27 -4.63
N GLU A 21 -0.81 -8.48 -4.67
CA GLU A 21 -1.49 -9.57 -3.98
C GLU A 21 -0.99 -10.93 -4.46
N GLY A 22 -0.82 -11.11 -5.79
CA GLY A 22 -0.27 -12.32 -6.39
C GLY A 22 1.23 -12.52 -6.08
N ALA A 23 2.00 -11.44 -5.97
CA ALA A 23 3.41 -11.50 -5.62
C ALA A 23 3.66 -11.75 -4.12
N THR A 24 2.67 -11.47 -3.26
CA THR A 24 2.84 -11.55 -1.80
C THR A 24 2.78 -12.99 -1.28
N ALA A 25 3.92 -13.52 -0.87
CA ALA A 25 4.03 -14.86 -0.28
C ALA A 25 3.23 -15.01 1.04
N LYS A 26 2.76 -16.24 1.32
CA LYS A 26 1.90 -16.57 2.48
C LYS A 26 2.51 -16.26 3.85
N GLY A 27 3.83 -16.18 3.98
CA GLY A 27 4.54 -15.83 5.21
C GLY A 27 5.10 -14.40 5.25
N SER A 28 4.80 -13.59 4.24
CA SER A 28 5.35 -12.24 4.13
C SER A 28 4.82 -11.33 5.25
N PRO A 29 5.65 -10.45 5.84
CA PRO A 29 5.21 -9.51 6.88
C PRO A 29 4.18 -8.49 6.37
N VAL A 30 4.00 -8.35 5.06
CA VAL A 30 2.97 -7.48 4.45
C VAL A 30 1.69 -8.22 4.11
N ARG A 31 1.65 -9.56 4.25
CA ARG A 31 0.50 -10.38 3.84
C ARG A 31 -0.79 -9.96 4.53
N ASN A 32 -0.74 -9.70 5.83
CA ASN A 32 -1.91 -9.26 6.58
C ASN A 32 -2.43 -7.90 6.07
N ALA A 33 -1.54 -6.95 5.76
CA ALA A 33 -1.93 -5.65 5.22
C ALA A 33 -2.59 -5.77 3.84
N VAL A 34 -2.04 -6.64 2.98
CA VAL A 34 -2.60 -6.95 1.66
C VAL A 34 -3.95 -7.65 1.77
N ASP A 35 -4.09 -8.66 2.62
CA ASP A 35 -5.36 -9.38 2.82
C ASP A 35 -6.46 -8.46 3.38
N MET A 36 -6.10 -7.55 4.29
CA MET A 36 -7.02 -6.53 4.80
C MET A 36 -7.45 -5.55 3.70
N ALA A 37 -6.53 -5.12 2.85
CA ALA A 37 -6.84 -4.25 1.72
C ALA A 37 -7.71 -4.94 0.67
N SER A 38 -7.51 -6.24 0.43
CA SER A 38 -8.33 -7.05 -0.48
C SER A 38 -9.80 -7.08 -0.03
N LYS A 39 -10.03 -7.24 1.28
CA LYS A 39 -11.37 -7.35 1.87
C LYS A 39 -12.05 -6.00 2.13
N HIS A 40 -11.28 -4.99 2.53
CA HIS A 40 -11.82 -3.75 3.10
C HIS A 40 -11.23 -2.48 2.49
N GLY A 41 -10.17 -2.58 1.69
CA GLY A 41 -9.49 -1.43 1.11
C GLY A 41 -10.13 -0.89 -0.17
N ARG A 42 -11.15 -1.57 -0.71
CA ARG A 42 -11.77 -1.16 -1.97
C ARG A 42 -12.57 0.14 -1.80
N GLN A 43 -12.15 1.16 -2.53
CA GLN A 43 -12.86 2.41 -2.73
C GLN A 43 -13.46 2.41 -4.13
N THR A 44 -14.78 2.31 -4.21
CA THR A 44 -15.52 2.44 -5.47
C THR A 44 -15.52 3.90 -5.91
N GLY A 45 -15.02 4.17 -7.11
CA GLY A 45 -15.15 5.49 -7.72
C GLY A 45 -16.59 5.79 -8.12
N HIS A 46 -16.92 7.07 -8.35
CA HIS A 46 -18.14 7.43 -9.09
C HIS A 46 -18.14 6.80 -10.48
N ALA A 47 -19.29 6.80 -11.19
CA ALA A 47 -19.53 6.09 -12.45
C ALA A 47 -18.47 6.26 -13.58
N ASN A 48 -17.56 7.22 -13.48
CA ASN A 48 -16.46 7.48 -14.43
C ASN A 48 -15.05 7.41 -13.80
N MET A 49 -14.89 6.95 -12.56
CA MET A 49 -13.60 6.78 -11.90
C MET A 49 -13.30 5.30 -11.68
N ALA A 50 -12.09 4.87 -12.06
CA ALA A 50 -11.60 3.53 -11.78
C ALA A 50 -11.60 3.26 -10.27
N ASN A 51 -11.98 2.03 -9.88
CA ASN A 51 -11.89 1.58 -8.50
C ASN A 51 -10.45 1.66 -8.01
N LYS A 52 -10.29 2.01 -6.73
CA LYS A 52 -9.00 2.07 -6.06
C LYS A 52 -8.98 1.10 -4.89
N ILE A 53 -7.80 0.63 -4.52
CA ILE A 53 -7.56 -0.17 -3.33
C ILE A 53 -6.61 0.60 -2.42
N VAL A 54 -6.99 0.77 -1.15
CA VAL A 54 -6.17 1.41 -0.12
C VAL A 54 -5.54 0.34 0.75
N ILE A 55 -4.22 0.27 0.74
CA ILE A 55 -3.45 -0.52 1.70
C ILE A 55 -3.07 0.39 2.87
N THR A 56 -3.55 0.06 4.06
CA THR A 56 -3.10 0.72 5.30
C THR A 56 -2.08 -0.15 5.99
N CYS A 57 -0.86 0.36 6.20
CA CYS A 57 0.25 -0.43 6.74
C CYS A 57 1.23 0.43 7.56
N SER A 58 2.16 -0.21 8.28
CA SER A 58 3.27 0.52 8.92
C SER A 58 4.32 0.94 7.89
N GLN A 59 5.23 1.84 8.28
CA GLN A 59 6.35 2.22 7.42
C GLN A 59 7.21 1.02 6.99
N ALA A 60 7.54 0.11 7.92
CA ALA A 60 8.32 -1.08 7.61
C ALA A 60 7.59 -1.99 6.60
N GLN A 61 6.27 -2.10 6.70
CA GLN A 61 5.46 -2.85 5.75
C GLN A 61 5.40 -2.15 4.38
N ALA A 62 5.30 -0.82 4.33
CA ALA A 62 5.34 -0.07 3.08
C ALA A 62 6.70 -0.21 2.36
N GLU A 63 7.81 -0.22 3.10
CA GLU A 63 9.14 -0.47 2.56
C GLU A 63 9.29 -1.90 2.01
N GLU A 64 8.69 -2.88 2.67
CA GLU A 64 8.66 -4.26 2.16
C GLU A 64 7.74 -4.41 0.93
N LEU A 65 6.59 -3.72 0.90
CA LEU A 65 5.76 -3.63 -0.30
C LEU A 65 6.52 -3.00 -1.47
N LEU A 66 7.35 -2.00 -1.21
CA LEU A 66 8.20 -1.39 -2.24
C LEU A 66 9.21 -2.40 -2.79
N ARG A 67 9.90 -3.15 -1.92
CA ARG A 67 10.83 -4.22 -2.35
C ARG A 67 10.14 -5.25 -3.22
N LEU A 68 8.95 -5.69 -2.82
CA LEU A 68 8.16 -6.63 -3.62
C LEU A 68 7.79 -6.03 -4.98
N ALA A 69 7.35 -4.77 -5.00
CA ALA A 69 6.95 -4.08 -6.23
C ALA A 69 8.11 -3.87 -7.21
N GLN A 70 9.33 -3.62 -6.71
CA GLN A 70 10.53 -3.47 -7.55
C GLN A 70 10.81 -4.69 -8.41
N VAL A 71 10.57 -5.90 -7.87
CA VAL A 71 10.82 -7.16 -8.56
C VAL A 71 9.64 -7.55 -9.45
N SER A 72 8.42 -7.45 -8.92
CA SER A 72 7.25 -8.12 -9.53
C SER A 72 6.23 -7.16 -10.12
N CYS A 73 6.17 -5.89 -9.68
CA CYS A 73 5.08 -4.96 -9.98
C CYS A 73 5.55 -3.52 -10.17
N ARG A 74 6.33 -3.25 -11.24
CA ARG A 74 6.94 -1.92 -11.50
C ARG A 74 5.96 -0.76 -11.52
N SER A 75 4.73 -0.98 -11.98
CA SER A 75 3.69 0.06 -11.99
C SER A 75 3.23 0.44 -10.58
N ALA A 76 3.18 -0.51 -9.65
CA ALA A 76 2.84 -0.26 -8.25
C ALA A 76 4.00 0.39 -7.48
N MET A 77 5.25 0.12 -7.89
CA MET A 77 6.46 0.66 -7.27
C MET A 77 6.43 2.18 -7.17
N GLN A 78 6.11 2.89 -8.26
CA GLN A 78 6.09 4.36 -8.26
C GLN A 78 5.09 4.91 -7.24
N THR A 79 3.90 4.31 -7.17
CA THR A 79 2.86 4.72 -6.22
C THR A 79 3.27 4.49 -4.77
N ILE A 80 3.91 3.36 -4.48
CA ILE A 80 4.41 3.06 -3.12
C ILE A 80 5.54 4.04 -2.73
N THR A 81 6.45 4.34 -3.65
CA THR A 81 7.53 5.31 -3.42
C THR A 81 6.98 6.69 -3.07
N ILE A 82 5.96 7.18 -3.80
CA ILE A 82 5.32 8.48 -3.52
C ILE A 82 4.70 8.47 -2.12
N ALA A 83 3.92 7.44 -1.79
CA ALA A 83 3.29 7.34 -0.46
C ALA A 83 4.32 7.31 0.69
N LEU A 84 5.48 6.66 0.49
CA LEU A 84 6.58 6.66 1.44
C LEU A 84 7.24 8.04 1.58
N LEU A 85 7.40 8.78 0.48
CA LEU A 85 7.95 10.15 0.51
C LEU A 85 7.00 11.11 1.21
N GLU A 86 5.71 11.10 0.85
CA GLU A 86 4.69 11.95 1.49
C GLU A 86 4.60 11.68 3.00
N ALA A 87 4.66 10.40 3.41
CA ALA A 87 4.68 10.04 4.82
C ALA A 87 5.94 10.54 5.57
N ARG A 88 7.08 10.67 4.88
CA ARG A 88 8.32 11.21 5.46
C ARG A 88 8.29 12.74 5.54
N GLU A 89 7.76 13.40 4.51
CA GLU A 89 7.62 14.86 4.48
C GLU A 89 6.56 15.36 5.47
N GLY A 90 5.49 14.60 5.69
CA GLY A 90 4.49 14.87 6.72
C GLY A 90 5.03 14.84 8.15
N LYS A 91 6.06 14.03 8.43
CA LYS A 91 6.75 13.98 9.73
C LYS A 91 7.71 15.15 9.96
N GLY A 92 8.15 15.83 8.89
CA GLY A 92 9.06 16.97 8.96
C GLY A 92 8.36 18.32 9.11
N LYS A 93 7.02 18.35 9.02
CA LYS A 93 6.17 19.54 9.23
C LYS A 93 5.38 19.38 10.52
N ALA A 94 6.08 19.35 11.65
CA ALA A 94 5.50 19.46 13.00
C ALA A 94 6.23 20.57 13.77
#